data_AF-A0A3D1WTW6-F1
#
_entry.id   AF-A0A3D1WTW6-F1
#
_cell.length_a   1.000
_cell.length_b   1.000
_cell.length_c   1.000
_cell.angle_alpha   90.00
_cell.angle_beta   90.00
_cell.angle_gamma   90.00
#
_symmetry.space_group_name_H-M   'P 1'
#
loop_
_entity.id
_entity.type
_entity.pdbx_description
1 polymer ?
#
loop_
_entity_poly.entity_id
_entity_poly.type
_entity_poly.pdbx_seq_one_letter_code
_entity_poly.pdbx_strand_id
1 'polypeptide(L)'
;MNIRILFLGEIVGRPGIHALKDGLKTLKESQRIDFVVANGEGTTNGFGIGKNHALQIMKLGVDLITTGEKTYYKKDMVEHIGKNGHIIRPANYPAGNPGRGYRIFDIKGTKVAFITLLGNSDFPRTHVANPYLAIQALVEKLKPEAHAICLQFHASTTAEKQTMAYHVNGKISAMVGTHTKVLTSDARVLSGGTAMVTDNGHCGSIAGVGGFDPKIEIERFLTQIPSRSIESWEKLELQGVLVEIDEAGKATGIETIRQSVATPEQKPA
;
A
#
# COMPACT_ATOMS: atom_id res chain seq x y z
N MET A 1 9.02 -21.78 -10.07
CA MET A 1 7.91 -21.87 -9.13
C MET A 1 7.27 -20.50 -9.10
N ASN A 2 5.95 -20.39 -9.18
CA ASN A 2 5.28 -19.10 -9.08
C ASN A 2 5.36 -18.59 -7.64
N ILE A 3 5.43 -17.26 -7.49
CA ILE A 3 5.39 -16.58 -6.20
C ILE A 3 4.07 -15.84 -6.05
N ARG A 4 3.48 -15.86 -4.84
CA ARG A 4 2.24 -15.15 -4.51
C ARG A 4 2.53 -13.99 -3.57
N ILE A 5 2.31 -12.76 -4.04
CA ILE A 5 2.58 -11.53 -3.29
C ILE A 5 1.26 -10.86 -2.93
N LEU A 6 1.00 -10.72 -1.63
CA LEU A 6 -0.18 -10.01 -1.12
C LEU A 6 0.15 -8.53 -0.98
N PHE A 7 -0.60 -7.67 -1.65
CA PHE A 7 -0.58 -6.21 -1.47
C PHE A 7 -1.81 -5.78 -0.67
N LEU A 8 -1.63 -5.64 0.64
CA LEU A 8 -2.65 -5.10 1.51
C LEU A 8 -2.86 -3.60 1.25
N GLY A 9 -4.13 -3.19 1.36
CA GLY A 9 -4.54 -1.80 1.32
C GLY A 9 -3.89 -0.95 2.41
N GLU A 10 -4.26 0.33 2.43
CA GLU A 10 -3.78 1.22 3.49
C GLU A 10 -4.22 0.71 4.87
N ILE A 11 -3.27 0.50 5.78
CA ILE A 11 -3.58 0.13 7.16
C ILE A 11 -4.04 1.39 7.89
N VAL A 12 -5.30 1.43 8.34
CA VAL A 12 -5.89 2.62 8.96
C VAL A 12 -6.01 2.44 10.47
N GLY A 13 -5.17 3.17 11.20
CA GLY A 13 -5.24 3.29 12.66
C GLY A 13 -5.10 1.98 13.42
N ARG A 14 -5.49 2.01 14.70
CA ARG A 14 -5.55 0.82 15.56
C ARG A 14 -6.50 -0.28 15.03
N PRO A 15 -7.67 0.02 14.44
CA PRO A 15 -8.53 -1.00 13.84
C PRO A 15 -7.82 -1.80 12.73
N GLY A 16 -7.05 -1.13 11.87
CA GLY A 16 -6.26 -1.81 10.82
C GLY A 16 -5.17 -2.70 11.39
N ILE A 17 -4.46 -2.25 12.44
CA ILE A 17 -3.46 -3.08 13.15
C ILE A 17 -4.12 -4.30 13.80
N HIS A 18 -5.31 -4.14 14.38
CA HIS A 18 -6.09 -5.25 14.94
C HIS A 18 -6.50 -6.24 13.85
N ALA A 19 -7.00 -5.76 12.71
CA ALA A 19 -7.34 -6.59 11.57
C ALA A 19 -6.15 -7.43 11.09
N LEU A 20 -4.94 -6.85 11.04
CA LEU A 20 -3.71 -7.59 10.71
C LEU A 20 -3.43 -8.69 11.74
N LYS A 21 -3.49 -8.35 13.03
CA LYS A 21 -3.17 -9.28 14.12
C LYS A 21 -4.03 -10.54 14.07
N ASP A 22 -5.32 -10.37 13.82
CA ASP A 22 -6.30 -11.46 13.91
C ASP A 22 -6.51 -12.16 12.56
N GLY A 23 -6.27 -11.49 11.43
CA GLY A 23 -6.57 -12.02 10.10
C GLY A 23 -5.38 -12.50 9.28
N LEU A 24 -4.21 -11.85 9.40
CA LEU A 24 -3.12 -12.01 8.41
C LEU A 24 -2.52 -13.41 8.41
N LYS A 25 -2.33 -14.03 9.58
CA LYS A 25 -1.73 -15.37 9.66
C LYS A 25 -2.57 -16.40 8.88
N THR A 26 -3.87 -16.47 9.16
CA THR A 26 -4.81 -17.37 8.48
C THR A 26 -4.91 -17.06 6.98
N LEU A 27 -4.83 -15.78 6.61
CA LEU A 27 -4.79 -15.37 5.21
C LEU A 27 -3.56 -15.93 4.50
N LYS A 28 -2.37 -15.77 5.10
CA LYS A 28 -1.09 -16.27 4.55
C LYS A 28 -1.13 -17.79 4.33
N GLU A 29 -1.67 -18.54 5.29
CA GLU A 29 -1.77 -20.00 5.21
C GLU A 29 -2.75 -20.44 4.12
N SER A 30 -3.99 -19.92 4.15
CA SER A 30 -5.04 -20.31 3.20
C SER A 30 -4.74 -19.91 1.76
N GLN A 31 -4.11 -18.74 1.56
CA GLN A 31 -3.75 -18.21 0.24
C GLN A 31 -2.29 -18.46 -0.12
N ARG A 32 -1.56 -19.31 0.63
CA ARG A 32 -0.16 -19.68 0.35
C ARG A 32 0.70 -18.47 -0.03
N ILE A 33 0.59 -17.40 0.75
CA ILE A 33 1.25 -16.12 0.46
C ILE A 33 2.72 -16.21 0.82
N ASP A 34 3.57 -15.83 -0.13
CA ASP A 34 5.03 -15.87 0.01
C ASP A 34 5.61 -14.57 0.56
N PHE A 35 4.95 -13.44 0.26
CA PHE A 35 5.41 -12.11 0.65
C PHE A 35 4.24 -11.15 0.83
N VAL A 36 4.27 -10.34 1.89
CA VAL A 36 3.24 -9.37 2.22
C VAL A 36 3.78 -7.96 2.13
N VAL A 37 3.18 -7.17 1.26
CA VAL A 37 3.37 -5.71 1.17
C VAL A 37 2.15 -5.04 1.78
N ALA A 38 2.33 -4.01 2.60
CA ALA A 38 1.21 -3.21 3.11
C ALA A 38 1.52 -1.71 3.02
N ASN A 39 0.53 -0.92 2.60
CA ASN A 39 0.64 0.53 2.68
C ASN A 39 0.44 0.99 4.14
N GLY A 40 1.52 1.44 4.77
CA GLY A 40 1.52 1.85 6.16
C GLY A 40 1.06 3.29 6.40
N GLU A 41 0.80 4.11 5.39
CA GLU A 41 0.69 5.56 5.60
C GLU A 41 -0.51 6.01 6.45
N GLY A 42 -1.51 5.16 6.70
CA GLY A 42 -2.62 5.43 7.61
C GLY A 42 -2.45 4.89 9.03
N THR A 43 -1.32 4.23 9.34
CA THR A 43 -1.25 3.30 10.49
C THR A 43 -1.32 4.03 11.83
N THR A 44 -0.67 5.18 11.96
CA THR A 44 -0.57 5.89 13.25
C THR A 44 -1.61 6.99 13.35
N ASN A 45 -2.72 6.65 14.02
CA ASN A 45 -3.88 7.51 14.25
C ASN A 45 -4.50 8.00 12.92
N GLY A 46 -4.41 7.18 11.85
CA GLY A 46 -4.98 7.50 10.55
C GLY A 46 -4.10 8.31 9.60
N PHE A 47 -2.99 8.89 10.06
CA PHE A 47 -2.19 9.84 9.27
C PHE A 47 -0.68 9.71 9.53
N GLY A 48 0.04 9.13 8.59
CA GLY A 48 1.45 8.74 8.70
C GLY A 48 1.65 7.44 9.51
N ILE A 49 2.89 6.98 9.52
CA ILE A 49 3.32 5.81 10.31
C ILE A 49 4.49 6.18 11.21
N GLY A 50 4.38 5.89 12.51
CA GLY A 50 5.47 6.03 13.48
C GLY A 50 6.30 4.75 13.57
N LYS A 51 7.50 4.87 14.12
CA LYS A 51 8.46 3.76 14.27
C LYS A 51 7.87 2.55 14.99
N ASN A 52 7.19 2.77 16.11
CA ASN A 52 6.67 1.67 16.93
C ASN A 52 5.59 0.88 16.19
N HIS A 53 4.67 1.55 15.50
CA HIS A 53 3.64 0.87 14.72
C HIS A 53 4.23 0.18 13.48
N ALA A 54 5.26 0.75 12.84
CA ALA A 54 5.95 0.07 11.74
C ALA A 54 6.57 -1.26 12.21
N LEU A 55 7.29 -1.26 13.33
CA LEU A 55 7.86 -2.48 13.92
C LEU A 55 6.77 -3.46 14.35
N GLN A 56 5.64 -2.96 14.85
CA GLN A 56 4.50 -3.78 15.25
C GLN A 56 3.91 -4.53 14.04
N ILE A 57 3.56 -3.85 12.95
CA ILE A 57 2.94 -4.51 11.80
C ILE A 57 3.92 -5.44 11.07
N MET A 58 5.22 -5.14 11.07
CA MET A 58 6.24 -6.09 10.61
C MET A 58 6.22 -7.38 11.44
N LYS A 59 6.16 -7.25 12.78
CA LYS A 59 6.07 -8.41 13.68
C LYS A 59 4.80 -9.24 13.46
N LEU A 60 3.72 -8.62 12.95
CA LEU A 60 2.48 -9.31 12.59
C LEU A 60 2.57 -10.05 11.24
N GLY A 61 3.66 -9.90 10.50
CA GLY A 61 3.92 -10.65 9.26
C GLY A 61 3.87 -9.84 7.97
N VAL A 62 3.92 -8.50 8.06
CA VAL A 62 4.16 -7.61 6.91
C VAL A 62 5.65 -7.60 6.59
N ASP A 63 6.02 -8.02 5.38
CA ASP A 63 7.42 -8.18 4.96
C ASP A 63 7.99 -6.86 4.42
N LEU A 64 7.17 -6.02 3.79
CA LEU A 64 7.53 -4.69 3.29
C LEU A 64 6.41 -3.67 3.57
N ILE A 65 6.80 -2.53 4.11
CA ILE A 65 5.91 -1.37 4.26
C ILE A 65 6.20 -0.37 3.15
N THR A 66 5.18 -0.06 2.37
CA THR A 66 5.13 1.07 1.47
C THR A 66 4.41 2.24 2.15
N THR A 67 4.54 3.43 1.59
CA THR A 67 3.94 4.66 2.15
C THR A 67 3.40 5.56 1.04
N GLY A 68 2.92 6.75 1.36
CA GLY A 68 2.34 7.71 0.43
C GLY A 68 2.79 9.14 0.72
N GLU A 69 1.91 10.12 0.52
CA GLU A 69 2.20 11.53 0.77
C GLU A 69 2.43 11.80 2.25
N LYS A 70 1.87 10.96 3.14
CA LYS A 70 1.98 11.14 4.60
C LYS A 70 3.22 10.49 5.21
N THR A 71 4.18 10.05 4.39
CA THR A 71 5.42 9.38 4.83
C THR A 71 6.11 10.09 6.00
N TYR A 72 6.21 11.42 5.95
CA TYR A 72 6.97 12.23 6.92
C TYR A 72 6.11 12.91 7.99
N TYR A 73 4.83 12.54 8.13
CA TYR A 73 3.94 13.15 9.12
C TYR A 73 4.33 12.84 10.57
N LYS A 74 5.10 11.76 10.80
CA LYS A 74 5.60 11.38 12.12
C LYS A 74 7.11 11.64 12.20
N LYS A 75 7.54 12.50 13.12
CA LYS A 75 8.94 12.94 13.25
C LYS A 75 9.90 11.76 13.50
N ASP A 76 9.49 10.81 14.34
CA ASP A 76 10.27 9.60 14.63
C ASP A 76 10.47 8.71 13.39
N MET A 77 9.54 8.72 12.44
CA MET A 77 9.70 8.02 11.16
C MET A 77 10.71 8.69 10.25
N VAL A 78 10.78 10.02 10.21
CA VAL A 78 11.79 10.76 9.42
C VAL A 78 13.20 10.31 9.80
N GLU A 79 13.46 10.12 11.09
CA GLU A 79 14.76 9.66 11.61
C GLU A 79 14.99 8.15 11.44
N HIS A 80 13.91 7.36 11.36
CA HIS A 80 13.97 5.91 11.35
C HIS A 80 14.01 5.31 9.94
N ILE A 81 13.33 5.90 8.96
CA ILE A 81 13.10 5.31 7.64
C ILE A 81 14.40 4.98 6.88
N GLY A 82 15.46 5.77 7.06
CA GLY A 82 16.77 5.48 6.46
C GLY A 82 17.45 4.23 7.03
N LYS A 83 17.16 3.89 8.29
CA LYS A 83 17.79 2.81 9.05
C LYS A 83 17.10 1.46 8.83
N ASN A 84 15.87 1.45 8.31
CA ASN A 84 15.10 0.23 8.09
C ASN A 84 14.99 -0.10 6.59
N GLY A 85 15.45 -1.29 6.21
CA GLY A 85 15.40 -1.76 4.82
C GLY A 85 14.02 -2.24 4.35
N HIS A 86 13.06 -2.37 5.27
CA HIS A 86 11.71 -2.89 5.03
C HIS A 86 10.64 -1.79 5.02
N ILE A 87 11.06 -0.52 4.94
CA ILE A 87 10.16 0.63 4.77
C ILE A 87 10.65 1.42 3.56
N ILE A 88 9.77 1.61 2.57
CA ILE A 88 10.06 2.43 1.40
C ILE A 88 9.10 3.62 1.30
N ARG A 89 9.66 4.74 0.85
CA ARG A 89 8.97 5.99 0.58
C ARG A 89 8.77 6.18 -0.92
N PRO A 90 7.90 7.09 -1.38
CA PRO A 90 7.77 7.37 -2.80
C PRO A 90 9.09 7.83 -3.44
N ALA A 91 9.50 7.22 -4.54
CA ALA A 91 10.80 7.41 -5.16
C ALA A 91 10.97 8.81 -5.77
N ASN A 92 9.87 9.44 -6.18
CA ASN A 92 9.82 10.76 -6.81
C ASN A 92 9.79 11.95 -5.84
N TYR A 93 10.04 11.74 -4.54
CA TYR A 93 10.39 12.83 -3.63
C TYR A 93 11.69 13.53 -4.06
N PRO A 94 11.86 14.83 -3.74
CA PRO A 94 13.11 15.55 -3.99
C PRO A 94 14.35 14.84 -3.45
N ALA A 95 15.50 15.10 -4.08
CA ALA A 95 16.79 14.57 -3.63
C ALA A 95 17.11 14.99 -2.18
N GLY A 96 17.80 14.13 -1.44
CA GLY A 96 18.17 14.36 -0.04
C GLY A 96 17.13 13.89 0.99
N ASN A 97 15.90 13.55 0.58
CA ASN A 97 14.90 13.03 1.49
C ASN A 97 15.28 11.64 2.05
N PRO A 98 15.08 11.39 3.37
CA PRO A 98 15.51 10.17 4.02
C PRO A 98 14.70 8.95 3.57
N GLY A 99 15.33 7.78 3.61
CA GLY A 99 14.72 6.51 3.20
C GLY A 99 14.92 6.18 1.72
N ARG A 100 14.37 5.05 1.29
CA ARG A 100 14.59 4.46 -0.03
C ARG A 100 13.31 4.52 -0.86
N GLY A 101 13.47 4.79 -2.16
CA GLY A 101 12.36 4.80 -3.13
C GLY A 101 11.93 3.40 -3.60
N TYR A 102 12.83 2.42 -3.44
CA TYR A 102 12.63 1.04 -3.86
C TYR A 102 13.46 0.09 -2.99
N ARG A 103 13.12 -1.20 -3.03
CA ARG A 103 13.93 -2.27 -2.43
C ARG A 103 13.78 -3.58 -3.22
N ILE A 104 14.87 -4.33 -3.33
CA ILE A 104 14.87 -5.68 -3.92
C ILE A 104 14.90 -6.71 -2.80
N PHE A 105 14.04 -7.71 -2.89
CA PHE A 105 13.97 -8.87 -2.00
C PHE A 105 14.16 -10.16 -2.80
N ASP A 106 14.73 -11.18 -2.17
CA ASP A 106 14.73 -12.54 -2.69
C ASP A 106 13.50 -13.27 -2.11
N ILE A 107 12.60 -13.70 -2.99
CA ILE A 107 11.38 -14.43 -2.63
C ILE A 107 11.45 -15.78 -3.33
N LYS A 108 11.79 -16.82 -2.56
CA LYS A 108 11.95 -18.20 -3.07
C LYS A 108 12.93 -18.31 -4.27
N GLY A 109 14.03 -17.56 -4.25
CA GLY A 109 15.03 -17.51 -5.32
C GLY A 109 14.74 -16.48 -6.42
N THR A 110 13.55 -15.87 -6.41
CA THR A 110 13.17 -14.82 -7.36
C THR A 110 13.46 -13.45 -6.77
N LYS A 111 14.39 -12.70 -7.38
CA LYS A 111 14.61 -11.29 -7.02
C LYS A 111 13.45 -10.41 -7.48
N VAL A 112 12.74 -9.79 -6.55
CA VAL A 112 11.61 -8.88 -6.81
C VAL A 112 11.93 -7.48 -6.33
N ALA A 113 11.85 -6.50 -7.22
CA ALA A 113 11.96 -5.09 -6.88
C ALA A 113 10.59 -4.50 -6.57
N PHE A 114 10.48 -3.80 -5.44
CA PHE A 114 9.29 -3.03 -5.07
C PHE A 114 9.60 -1.54 -5.13
N ILE A 115 8.73 -0.80 -5.78
CA ILE A 115 8.83 0.66 -5.98
C ILE A 115 7.57 1.29 -5.39
N THR A 116 7.71 2.47 -4.81
CA THR A 116 6.57 3.35 -4.49
C THR A 116 6.71 4.65 -5.25
N LEU A 117 5.62 5.19 -5.79
CA LEU A 117 5.57 6.52 -6.42
C LEU A 117 4.31 7.26 -6.00
N LEU A 118 4.40 8.59 -5.99
CA LEU A 118 3.25 9.48 -5.84
C LEU A 118 2.76 9.97 -7.20
N GLY A 119 1.44 10.06 -7.35
CA GLY A 119 0.80 10.85 -8.39
C GLY A 119 1.04 12.35 -8.20
N ASN A 120 0.55 13.15 -9.14
CA ASN A 120 0.71 14.61 -9.10
C ASN A 120 -0.58 15.35 -8.70
N SER A 121 -1.74 14.74 -8.96
CA SER A 121 -3.05 15.32 -8.68
C SER A 121 -3.42 15.22 -7.19
N ASP A 122 -4.12 16.24 -6.67
CA ASP A 122 -4.72 16.29 -5.32
C ASP A 122 -3.77 16.13 -4.11
N PHE A 123 -2.48 16.47 -4.27
CA PHE A 123 -1.52 16.55 -3.16
C PHE A 123 -1.11 18.00 -2.85
N PRO A 124 -1.88 18.75 -2.03
CA PRO A 124 -1.72 20.20 -1.90
C PRO A 124 -0.40 20.66 -1.26
N ARG A 125 0.36 19.76 -0.60
CA ARG A 125 1.59 20.10 0.13
C ARG A 125 2.83 19.33 -0.33
N THR A 126 2.68 18.45 -1.31
CA THR A 126 3.72 17.50 -1.70
C THR A 126 4.06 17.69 -3.17
N HIS A 127 5.15 18.42 -3.41
CA HIS A 127 5.66 18.67 -4.75
C HIS A 127 6.71 17.63 -5.11
N VAL A 128 6.34 16.71 -6.02
CA VAL A 128 7.17 15.59 -6.43
C VAL A 128 7.60 15.72 -7.89
N ALA A 129 8.67 15.02 -8.26
CA ALA A 129 9.05 14.87 -9.65
C ALA A 129 8.01 14.05 -10.43
N ASN A 130 7.98 14.21 -11.75
CA ASN A 130 7.04 13.51 -12.62
C ASN A 130 7.16 11.98 -12.46
N PRO A 131 6.09 11.28 -12.04
CA PRO A 131 6.14 9.84 -11.77
C PRO A 131 6.35 9.00 -13.02
N TYR A 132 5.91 9.45 -14.19
CA TYR A 132 6.07 8.74 -15.47
C TYR A 132 7.52 8.72 -15.93
N LEU A 133 8.24 9.83 -15.74
CA LEU A 133 9.69 9.86 -16.00
C LEU A 133 10.45 9.06 -14.95
N ALA A 134 10.05 9.16 -13.67
CA ALA A 134 10.70 8.45 -12.59
C ALA A 134 10.59 6.92 -12.75
N ILE A 135 9.40 6.40 -13.12
CA ILE A 135 9.23 4.96 -13.29
C ILE A 135 10.04 4.40 -14.45
N GLN A 136 10.18 5.14 -15.56
CA GLN A 136 11.01 4.71 -16.68
C GLN A 136 12.46 4.52 -16.25
N ALA A 137 13.04 5.53 -15.61
CA ALA A 137 14.43 5.47 -15.15
C ALA A 137 14.64 4.35 -14.12
N LEU A 138 13.68 4.14 -13.21
CA LEU A 138 13.76 3.05 -12.22
C LEU A 138 13.65 1.67 -12.86
N VAL A 139 12.77 1.49 -13.83
CA VAL A 139 12.62 0.21 -14.54
C VAL A 139 13.88 -0.12 -15.33
N GLU A 140 14.45 0.84 -16.06
CA GLU A 140 15.73 0.66 -16.76
C GLU A 140 16.85 0.27 -15.81
N LYS A 141 16.93 0.93 -14.64
CA LYS A 141 17.91 0.62 -13.60
C LYS A 141 17.73 -0.77 -12.98
N LEU A 142 16.50 -1.19 -12.73
CA LEU A 142 16.21 -2.38 -11.91
C LEU A 142 16.10 -3.67 -12.71
N LYS A 143 15.79 -3.61 -14.01
CA LYS A 143 15.69 -4.77 -14.89
C LYS A 143 16.92 -5.71 -14.85
N PRO A 144 18.17 -5.22 -14.79
CA PRO A 144 19.34 -6.09 -14.66
C PRO A 144 19.49 -6.77 -13.29
N GLU A 145 18.86 -6.22 -12.25
CA GLU A 145 19.03 -6.66 -10.85
C GLU A 145 17.86 -7.51 -10.33
N ALA A 146 16.68 -7.40 -10.94
CA ALA A 146 15.45 -8.06 -10.50
C ALA A 146 14.71 -8.73 -11.65
N HIS A 147 14.18 -9.93 -11.38
CA HIS A 147 13.36 -10.69 -12.33
C HIS A 147 11.95 -10.11 -12.44
N ALA A 148 11.41 -9.63 -11.33
CA ALA A 148 10.08 -9.03 -11.24
C ALA A 148 10.16 -7.61 -10.67
N ILE A 149 9.25 -6.74 -11.12
CA ILE A 149 9.13 -5.36 -10.63
C ILE A 149 7.67 -5.10 -10.27
N CYS A 150 7.44 -4.63 -9.05
CA CYS A 150 6.12 -4.29 -8.53
C CYS A 150 6.10 -2.81 -8.14
N LEU A 151 5.14 -2.06 -8.68
CA LEU A 151 4.93 -0.65 -8.38
C LEU A 151 3.69 -0.48 -7.52
N GLN A 152 3.85 0.13 -6.34
CA GLN A 152 2.74 0.84 -5.69
C GLN A 152 2.66 2.26 -6.25
N PHE A 153 1.52 2.63 -6.83
CA PHE A 153 1.28 3.99 -7.29
C PHE A 153 0.22 4.66 -6.41
N HIS A 154 0.67 5.56 -5.54
CA HIS A 154 -0.14 6.28 -4.58
C HIS A 154 -0.64 7.58 -5.20
N ALA A 155 -1.88 7.61 -5.65
CA ALA A 155 -2.42 8.72 -6.45
C ALA A 155 -3.92 8.89 -6.18
N SER A 156 -4.45 10.09 -6.37
CA SER A 156 -5.88 10.35 -6.08
C SER A 156 -6.79 10.03 -7.26
N THR A 157 -6.37 10.33 -8.48
CA THR A 157 -7.24 10.19 -9.66
C THR A 157 -7.12 8.81 -10.30
N THR A 158 -8.26 8.25 -10.71
CA THR A 158 -8.30 7.00 -11.47
C THR A 158 -7.58 7.12 -12.81
N ALA A 159 -7.65 8.30 -13.44
CA ALA A 159 -7.00 8.60 -14.70
C ALA A 159 -5.46 8.48 -14.63
N GLU A 160 -4.82 9.04 -13.60
CA GLU A 160 -3.36 8.90 -13.42
C GLU A 160 -2.98 7.43 -13.27
N LYS A 161 -3.73 6.68 -12.45
CA LYS A 161 -3.45 5.26 -12.16
C LYS A 161 -3.62 4.36 -13.36
N GLN A 162 -4.72 4.48 -14.10
CA GLN A 162 -4.94 3.73 -15.34
C GLN A 162 -3.88 4.08 -16.39
N THR A 163 -3.54 5.36 -16.54
CA THR A 163 -2.47 5.79 -17.46
C THR A 163 -1.14 5.17 -17.07
N MET A 164 -0.80 5.15 -15.78
CA MET A 164 0.41 4.51 -15.28
C MET A 164 0.41 3.01 -15.59
N ALA A 165 -0.72 2.32 -15.38
CA ALA A 165 -0.89 0.89 -15.70
C ALA A 165 -0.50 0.58 -17.15
N TYR A 166 -1.03 1.35 -18.11
CA TYR A 166 -0.71 1.17 -19.53
C TYR A 166 0.70 1.62 -19.88
N HIS A 167 1.23 2.65 -19.23
CA HIS A 167 2.60 3.14 -19.45
C HIS A 167 3.67 2.08 -19.08
N VAL A 168 3.41 1.29 -18.04
CA VAL A 168 4.32 0.25 -17.53
C VAL A 168 3.96 -1.17 -17.99
N ASN A 169 2.85 -1.33 -18.72
CA ASN A 169 2.40 -2.64 -19.21
C ASN A 169 3.50 -3.33 -20.01
N GLY A 170 3.77 -4.59 -19.68
CA GLY A 170 4.82 -5.41 -20.29
C GLY A 170 6.24 -5.12 -19.81
N LYS A 171 6.45 -4.03 -19.06
CA LYS A 171 7.76 -3.62 -18.53
C LYS A 171 7.95 -4.02 -17.06
N ILE A 172 6.87 -4.21 -16.31
CA ILE A 172 6.86 -4.62 -14.90
C ILE A 172 5.82 -5.71 -14.66
N SER A 173 5.88 -6.36 -13.50
CA SER A 173 5.01 -7.47 -13.11
C SER A 173 3.67 -6.98 -12.54
N ALA A 174 3.67 -5.91 -11.74
CA ALA A 174 2.45 -5.40 -11.11
C ALA A 174 2.45 -3.87 -10.95
N MET A 175 1.29 -3.25 -11.19
CA MET A 175 0.98 -1.85 -10.86
C MET A 175 -0.24 -1.83 -9.92
N VAL A 176 -0.01 -1.55 -8.64
CA VAL A 176 -1.04 -1.56 -7.61
C VAL A 176 -1.31 -0.12 -7.17
N GLY A 177 -2.51 0.38 -7.47
CA GLY A 177 -2.95 1.68 -6.99
C GLY A 177 -3.28 1.67 -5.50
N THR A 178 -3.01 2.80 -4.83
CA THR A 178 -3.38 3.07 -3.42
C THR A 178 -3.83 4.52 -3.28
N HIS A 179 -4.24 4.94 -2.06
CA HIS A 179 -4.63 6.28 -1.58
C HIS A 179 -6.12 6.44 -1.31
N THR A 180 -7.00 5.91 -2.16
CA THR A 180 -8.43 6.27 -2.09
C THR A 180 -9.20 5.48 -1.03
N LYS A 181 -8.58 4.43 -0.45
CA LYS A 181 -9.15 3.58 0.62
C LYS A 181 -10.46 2.91 0.21
N VAL A 182 -10.61 2.59 -1.07
CA VAL A 182 -11.77 1.89 -1.60
C VAL A 182 -11.27 0.87 -2.60
N LEU A 183 -11.42 -0.41 -2.29
CA LEU A 183 -11.03 -1.50 -3.18
C LEU A 183 -11.85 -1.45 -4.46
N THR A 184 -11.17 -1.33 -5.61
CA THR A 184 -11.82 -1.31 -6.93
C THR A 184 -11.98 -2.73 -7.50
N SER A 185 -13.01 -2.93 -8.33
CA SER A 185 -13.33 -4.22 -8.96
C SER A 185 -12.66 -4.45 -10.32
N ASP A 186 -11.65 -3.65 -10.66
CA ASP A 186 -11.02 -3.63 -11.99
C ASP A 186 -9.70 -4.40 -12.07
N ALA A 187 -9.42 -5.24 -11.07
CA ALA A 187 -8.24 -6.09 -11.02
C ALA A 187 -8.14 -6.99 -12.27
N ARG A 188 -7.05 -6.86 -13.02
CA ARG A 188 -6.81 -7.66 -14.22
C ARG A 188 -5.33 -7.77 -14.58
N VAL A 189 -4.96 -8.81 -15.31
CA VAL A 189 -3.67 -8.89 -15.98
C VAL A 189 -3.80 -8.27 -17.38
N LEU A 190 -2.98 -7.27 -17.67
CA LEU A 190 -2.94 -6.63 -18.99
C LEU A 190 -2.21 -7.53 -20.01
N SER A 191 -2.40 -7.26 -21.30
CA SER A 191 -1.85 -8.06 -22.41
C SER A 191 -0.32 -8.21 -22.39
N GLY A 192 0.42 -7.32 -21.72
CA GLY A 192 1.87 -7.42 -21.56
C GLY A 192 2.32 -8.31 -20.38
N GLY A 193 1.39 -8.89 -19.63
CA GLY A 193 1.66 -9.67 -18.42
C GLY A 193 1.92 -8.81 -17.18
N THR A 194 1.29 -7.63 -17.10
CA THR A 194 1.33 -6.75 -15.92
C THR A 194 -0.01 -6.83 -15.19
N ALA A 195 -0.01 -7.27 -13.94
CA ALA A 195 -1.18 -7.18 -13.07
C ALA A 195 -1.47 -5.72 -12.73
N MET A 196 -2.74 -5.33 -12.70
CA MET A 196 -3.14 -3.98 -12.28
C MET A 196 -4.41 -3.98 -11.45
N VAL A 197 -4.50 -3.04 -10.51
CA VAL A 197 -5.75 -2.62 -9.83
C VAL A 197 -5.72 -1.10 -9.64
N THR A 198 -6.86 -0.41 -9.80
CA THR A 198 -6.92 1.05 -9.59
C THR A 198 -6.75 1.43 -8.13
N ASP A 199 -7.32 0.71 -7.18
CA ASP A 199 -7.03 0.92 -5.77
C ASP A 199 -7.25 -0.39 -5.01
N ASN A 200 -6.28 -0.76 -4.17
CA ASN A 200 -6.36 -2.00 -3.38
C ASN A 200 -7.07 -1.83 -2.03
N GLY A 201 -7.69 -0.67 -1.77
CA GLY A 201 -8.55 -0.43 -0.61
C GLY A 201 -7.78 -0.14 0.67
N HIS A 202 -8.39 -0.52 1.80
CA HIS A 202 -7.81 -0.31 3.12
C HIS A 202 -8.06 -1.49 4.08
N CYS A 203 -7.19 -1.62 5.08
CA CYS A 203 -7.38 -2.53 6.20
C CYS A 203 -7.83 -1.75 7.43
N GLY A 204 -8.97 -2.11 7.99
CA GLY A 204 -9.62 -1.41 9.10
C GLY A 204 -11.13 -1.51 8.99
N SER A 205 -11.85 -0.54 9.56
CA SER A 205 -13.32 -0.50 9.49
C SER A 205 -13.81 -0.16 8.08
N ILE A 206 -14.70 -0.99 7.54
CA ILE A 206 -15.44 -0.72 6.29
C ILE A 206 -16.84 -0.13 6.53
N ALA A 207 -17.23 0.03 7.80
CA ALA A 207 -18.45 0.74 8.19
C ALA A 207 -18.24 2.26 8.33
N GLY A 208 -17.00 2.74 8.18
CA GLY A 208 -16.62 4.14 8.29
C GLY A 208 -16.32 4.81 6.94
N VAL A 209 -15.98 6.10 6.99
CA VAL A 209 -15.48 6.88 5.84
C VAL A 209 -13.96 6.79 5.82
N GLY A 210 -13.40 5.94 4.95
CA GLY A 210 -11.94 5.70 4.88
C GLY A 210 -11.34 5.16 6.19
N GLY A 211 -12.15 4.46 7.00
CA GLY A 211 -11.79 3.94 8.31
C GLY A 211 -12.14 4.84 9.50
N PHE A 212 -12.80 5.98 9.28
CA PHE A 212 -13.17 6.93 10.34
C PHE A 212 -14.68 7.02 10.59
N ASP A 213 -15.05 7.55 11.75
CA ASP A 213 -16.45 7.75 12.18
C ASP A 213 -17.21 8.64 11.18
N PRO A 214 -18.31 8.12 10.56
CA PRO A 214 -19.09 8.89 9.60
C PRO A 214 -19.65 10.20 10.14
N LYS A 215 -20.05 10.27 11.42
CA LYS A 215 -20.65 11.48 12.01
C LYS A 215 -19.65 12.63 12.02
N ILE A 216 -18.42 12.36 12.43
CA ILE A 216 -17.34 13.35 12.47
C ILE A 216 -17.00 13.82 11.06
N GLU A 217 -16.89 12.90 10.10
CA GLU A 217 -16.58 13.27 8.72
C GLU A 217 -17.72 14.08 8.07
N ILE A 218 -18.99 13.71 8.31
CA ILE A 218 -20.15 14.49 7.85
C ILE A 218 -20.15 15.90 8.43
N GLU A 219 -19.94 16.04 9.75
CA GLU A 219 -19.91 17.35 10.42
C GLU A 219 -18.83 18.27 9.82
N ARG A 220 -17.64 17.73 9.48
CA ARG A 220 -16.58 18.50 8.82
C ARG A 220 -17.02 19.06 7.47
N PHE A 221 -17.75 18.28 6.67
CA PHE A 221 -18.26 18.76 5.38
C PHE A 221 -19.39 19.77 5.54
N LEU A 222 -20.28 19.59 6.52
CA LEU A 222 -21.40 20.50 6.76
C LEU A 222 -20.96 21.84 7.34
N THR A 223 -20.04 21.83 8.30
CA THR A 223 -19.63 23.02 9.05
C THR A 223 -18.41 23.71 8.45
N GLN A 224 -17.60 22.97 7.67
CA GLN A 224 -16.26 23.36 7.24
C GLN A 224 -15.30 23.68 8.40
N ILE A 225 -15.68 23.34 9.64
CA ILE A 225 -14.83 23.50 10.82
C ILE A 225 -13.90 22.29 10.93
N PRO A 226 -12.59 22.50 11.16
CA PRO A 226 -11.68 21.39 11.37
C PRO A 226 -12.03 20.56 12.61
N SER A 227 -12.44 19.32 12.41
CA SER A 227 -12.60 18.31 13.46
C SER A 227 -11.61 17.16 13.24
N ARG A 228 -11.12 16.59 14.34
CA ARG A 228 -10.20 15.45 14.29
C ARG A 228 -10.97 14.17 13.97
N SER A 229 -10.57 13.47 12.91
CA SER A 229 -11.10 12.14 12.58
C SER A 229 -10.94 11.16 13.74
N ILE A 230 -11.99 10.38 13.99
CA ILE A 230 -12.02 9.32 15.01
C ILE A 230 -12.04 7.97 14.31
N GLU A 231 -11.20 7.04 14.76
CA GLU A 231 -11.12 5.69 14.19
C GLU A 231 -12.42 4.92 14.41
N SER A 232 -12.99 4.34 13.34
CA SER A 232 -14.13 3.43 13.46
C SER A 232 -13.66 1.99 13.72
N TRP A 233 -14.38 1.26 14.57
CA TRP A 233 -14.07 -0.13 14.93
C TRP A 233 -15.07 -1.14 14.38
N GLU A 234 -16.12 -0.70 13.70
CA GLU A 234 -17.17 -1.58 13.20
C GLU A 234 -16.78 -2.26 11.88
N LYS A 235 -17.17 -3.53 11.71
CA LYS A 235 -16.96 -4.31 10.47
C LYS A 235 -15.51 -4.21 9.97
N LEU A 236 -14.60 -4.79 10.73
CA LEU A 236 -13.19 -4.80 10.35
C LEU A 236 -12.95 -5.74 9.17
N GLU A 237 -12.24 -5.27 8.14
CA GLU A 237 -11.77 -6.08 7.02
C GLU A 237 -10.26 -5.89 6.78
N LEU A 238 -9.61 -6.96 6.32
CA LEU A 238 -8.38 -6.87 5.54
C LEU A 238 -8.76 -6.80 4.06
N GLN A 239 -8.45 -5.68 3.40
CA GLN A 239 -8.56 -5.55 1.94
C GLN A 239 -7.19 -5.53 1.28
N GLY A 240 -7.13 -5.99 0.03
CA GLY A 240 -5.91 -5.94 -0.78
C GLY A 240 -6.08 -6.65 -2.11
N VAL A 241 -4.97 -6.94 -2.75
CA VAL A 241 -4.91 -7.81 -3.93
C VAL A 241 -3.80 -8.84 -3.78
N LEU A 242 -4.05 -10.06 -4.23
CA LEU A 242 -3.02 -11.09 -4.33
C LEU A 242 -2.59 -11.21 -5.78
N VAL A 243 -1.28 -11.05 -6.02
CA VAL A 243 -0.70 -11.14 -7.36
C VAL A 243 0.16 -12.38 -7.44
N GLU A 244 -0.05 -13.17 -8.48
CA GLU A 244 0.79 -14.33 -8.81
C GLU A 244 1.75 -13.97 -9.93
N ILE A 245 3.03 -14.27 -9.73
CA ILE A 245 4.12 -13.95 -10.67
C ILE A 245 4.88 -15.24 -11.00
N ASP A 246 5.11 -15.47 -12.30
CA ASP A 246 5.87 -16.61 -12.80
C ASP A 246 7.40 -16.40 -12.75
N GLU A 247 8.15 -17.41 -13.17
CA GLU A 247 9.61 -17.36 -13.24
C GLU A 247 10.15 -16.34 -14.25
N ALA A 248 9.35 -15.98 -15.26
CA ALA A 248 9.71 -14.96 -16.26
C ALA A 248 9.44 -13.53 -15.76
N GLY A 249 8.95 -13.38 -14.52
CA GLY A 249 8.62 -12.09 -13.93
C GLY A 249 7.32 -11.49 -14.48
N LYS A 250 6.45 -12.29 -15.11
CA LYS A 250 5.14 -11.87 -15.60
C LYS A 250 4.07 -12.23 -14.58
N ALA A 251 3.06 -11.37 -14.46
CA ALA A 251 1.89 -11.71 -13.68
C ALA A 251 1.04 -12.74 -14.43
N THR A 252 0.68 -13.82 -13.75
CA THR A 252 -0.22 -14.87 -14.25
C THR A 252 -1.62 -14.74 -13.69
N GLY A 253 -1.79 -14.01 -12.58
CA GLY A 253 -3.08 -13.77 -11.96
C GLY A 253 -3.08 -12.59 -11.00
N ILE A 254 -4.26 -12.02 -10.80
CA ILE A 254 -4.54 -11.05 -9.74
C ILE A 254 -5.97 -11.28 -9.23
N GLU A 255 -6.12 -11.34 -7.90
CA GLU A 255 -7.42 -11.47 -7.25
C GLU A 255 -7.58 -10.43 -6.13
N THR A 256 -8.78 -9.88 -5.99
CA THR A 256 -9.11 -8.99 -4.88
C THR A 256 -9.32 -9.79 -3.60
N ILE A 257 -8.74 -9.33 -2.49
CA ILE A 257 -8.90 -9.94 -1.18
C ILE A 257 -9.80 -9.06 -0.32
N ARG A 258 -10.80 -9.70 0.31
CA ARG A 258 -11.61 -9.13 1.39
C ARG A 258 -11.79 -10.20 2.44
N GLN A 259 -11.25 -9.97 3.63
CA GLN A 259 -11.40 -10.88 4.76
C GLN A 259 -11.93 -10.13 5.96
N SER A 260 -13.15 -10.46 6.38
CA SER A 260 -13.72 -9.97 7.63
C SER A 260 -12.94 -10.47 8.83
N VAL A 261 -12.78 -9.61 9.82
CA VAL A 261 -12.12 -9.91 11.08
C VAL A 261 -13.08 -9.61 12.22
N ALA A 262 -13.03 -10.43 13.27
CA ALA A 262 -13.84 -10.21 14.46
C ALA A 262 -13.56 -8.82 15.05
N THR A 263 -14.62 -8.09 15.35
CA THR A 263 -14.51 -6.83 16.08
C THR A 263 -14.30 -7.17 17.56
N PRO A 264 -13.28 -6.62 18.23
CA PRO A 264 -13.11 -6.86 19.66
C PRO A 264 -14.32 -6.31 20.42
N GLU A 265 -14.75 -7.02 21.47
CA GLU A 265 -15.75 -6.49 22.39
C GLU A 265 -15.24 -5.16 22.95
N GLN A 266 -15.95 -4.07 22.62
CA GLN A 266 -15.62 -2.77 23.19
C GLN A 266 -15.97 -2.83 24.68
N LYS A 267 -14.96 -2.79 25.55
CA LYS A 267 -15.22 -2.47 26.96
C LYS A 267 -15.83 -1.07 26.99
N PRO A 268 -16.99 -0.86 27.66
CA PRO A 268 -17.52 0.49 27.83
C PRO A 268 -16.43 1.37 28.47
N ALA A 269 -16.29 2.57 27.91
CA ALA A 269 -15.35 3.58 28.36
C ALA A 269 -15.63 4.02 29.80
#